data_AF-A0A4Y8TTY2-F1
#
_entry.id   AF-A0A4Y8TTY2-F1
#
_cell.length_a   1.000
_cell.length_b   1.000
_cell.length_c   1.000
_cell.angle_alpha   90.00
_cell.angle_beta   90.00
_cell.angle_gamma   90.00
#
_symmetry.space_group_name_H-M   'P 1'
#
loop_
_entity.id
_entity.type
_entity.pdbx_description
1 polymer ?
#
loop_
_entity_poly.entity_id
_entity_poly.type
_entity_poly.pdbx_seq_one_letter_code
_entity_poly.pdbx_strand_id
1 'polypeptide(L)'
;MSDDKQMSPEEQLAALGLAQRSMQHASEFGARLLGAYAIILGLLFGALAALLQVYSPEANFIGFMVITALFVVGVVAISLAYARLYRSLPRGYSKKYLRGFILSLVLYAAAVALMAVDPMGWAMTVLIGLVVAAPLCLTGIAMVRK
;
A
#
# COMPACT_ATOMS: atom_id res chain seq x y z
N MET A 1 34.97 -19.38 -31.41
CA MET A 1 35.76 -19.01 -30.22
C MET A 1 35.53 -17.53 -29.99
N SER A 2 34.70 -17.19 -29.02
CA SER A 2 34.51 -15.81 -28.58
C SER A 2 35.76 -15.38 -27.82
N ASP A 3 36.39 -14.30 -28.28
CA ASP A 3 37.44 -13.59 -27.55
C ASP A 3 36.87 -13.20 -26.18
N ASP A 4 37.29 -13.91 -25.12
CA ASP A 4 37.07 -13.47 -23.75
C ASP A 4 37.91 -12.21 -23.55
N LYS A 5 37.31 -11.08 -23.89
CA LYS A 5 37.90 -9.76 -23.73
C LYS A 5 38.18 -9.58 -22.23
N GLN A 6 39.43 -9.81 -21.82
CA GLN A 6 39.88 -9.62 -20.44
C GLN A 6 39.72 -8.13 -20.10
N MET A 7 38.59 -7.81 -19.47
CA MET A 7 38.34 -6.46 -18.97
C MET A 7 39.34 -6.15 -17.88
N SER A 8 39.98 -4.98 -17.96
CA SER A 8 40.88 -4.52 -16.93
C SER A 8 40.13 -4.37 -15.59
N PRO A 9 40.80 -4.45 -14.43
CA PRO A 9 40.15 -4.20 -13.14
C PRO A 9 39.39 -2.88 -13.07
N GLU A 10 39.88 -1.85 -13.78
CA GLU A 10 39.21 -0.54 -13.89
C GLU A 10 37.94 -0.59 -14.72
N GLU A 11 37.94 -1.34 -15.84
CA GLU A 11 36.75 -1.56 -16.68
C GLU A 11 35.69 -2.38 -15.93
N GLN A 12 36.11 -3.38 -15.15
CA GLN A 12 35.22 -4.16 -14.28
C GLN A 12 34.60 -3.29 -13.18
N LEU A 13 35.39 -2.43 -12.54
CA LEU A 13 34.91 -1.46 -11.54
C LEU A 13 33.92 -0.46 -12.14
N ALA A 14 34.21 0.06 -13.34
CA ALA A 14 33.32 0.97 -14.05
C ALA A 14 31.99 0.28 -14.43
N ALA A 15 32.04 -0.96 -14.93
CA ALA A 15 30.86 -1.76 -15.24
C ALA A 15 30.02 -2.07 -14.00
N LEU A 16 30.66 -2.40 -12.87
CA LEU A 16 29.97 -2.60 -11.58
C LEU A 16 29.31 -1.31 -11.09
N GLY A 17 29.97 -0.15 -11.23
CA GLY A 17 29.41 1.15 -10.87
C GLY A 17 28.16 1.51 -11.69
N LEU A 18 28.18 1.22 -12.99
CA LEU A 18 27.02 1.38 -13.87
C LEU A 18 25.87 0.43 -13.49
N ALA A 19 26.19 -0.83 -13.22
CA ALA A 19 25.22 -1.83 -12.78
C ALA A 19 24.60 -1.46 -11.41
N GLN A 20 25.40 -0.93 -10.48
CA GLN A 20 24.89 -0.47 -9.19
C GLN A 20 23.93 0.71 -9.33
N ARG A 21 24.25 1.69 -10.19
CA ARG A 21 23.36 2.83 -10.46
C ARG A 21 22.04 2.39 -11.09
N SER A 22 22.07 1.49 -12.06
CA SER A 22 20.83 0.99 -12.69
C SER A 22 19.97 0.19 -11.71
N MET A 23 20.58 -0.63 -10.85
CA MET A 23 19.88 -1.33 -9.76
C MET A 23 19.29 -0.37 -8.74
N GLN A 24 20.00 0.70 -8.37
CA GLN A 24 19.49 1.74 -7.47
C GLN A 24 18.25 2.43 -8.06
N HIS A 25 18.31 2.87 -9.32
CA HIS A 25 17.17 3.47 -10.00
C HIS A 25 15.95 2.54 -10.08
N ALA A 26 16.17 1.26 -10.40
CA ALA A 26 15.08 0.27 -10.41
C ALA A 26 14.46 0.08 -9.00
N SER A 27 15.29 0.14 -7.95
CA SER A 27 14.83 0.01 -6.57
C SER A 27 14.02 1.23 -6.10
N GLU A 28 14.48 2.43 -6.43
CA GLU A 28 13.76 3.68 -6.17
C GLU A 28 12.42 3.72 -6.90
N PHE A 29 12.40 3.31 -8.18
CA PHE A 29 11.17 3.19 -8.94
C PHE A 29 10.18 2.22 -8.29
N GLY A 30 10.65 1.04 -7.87
CA GLY A 30 9.84 0.06 -7.15
C GLY A 30 9.25 0.62 -5.85
N ALA A 31 10.03 1.42 -5.11
CA ALA A 31 9.56 2.09 -3.90
C ALA A 31 8.47 3.12 -4.19
N ARG A 32 8.64 3.97 -5.21
CA ARG A 32 7.65 4.97 -5.62
C ARG A 32 6.36 4.32 -6.10
N LEU A 33 6.45 3.25 -6.88
CA LEU A 33 5.29 2.51 -7.37
C LEU A 33 4.49 1.89 -6.21
N LEU A 34 5.17 1.22 -5.27
CA LEU A 34 4.51 0.69 -4.08
C LEU A 34 3.93 1.81 -3.21
N GLY A 35 4.61 2.95 -3.12
CA GLY A 35 4.11 4.13 -2.43
C GLY A 35 2.82 4.67 -3.03
N ALA A 36 2.72 4.75 -4.36
CA ALA A 36 1.50 5.13 -5.05
C ALA A 36 0.35 4.13 -4.78
N TYR A 37 0.63 2.83 -4.83
CA TYR A 37 -0.36 1.81 -4.47
C TYR A 37 -0.83 1.93 -3.02
N ALA A 38 0.07 2.24 -2.08
CA ALA A 38 -0.28 2.45 -0.68
C ALA A 38 -1.21 3.67 -0.50
N ILE A 39 -0.98 4.77 -1.24
CA ILE A 39 -1.88 5.93 -1.21
C ILE A 39 -3.27 5.57 -1.75
N ILE A 40 -3.32 4.97 -2.94
CA ILE A 40 -4.59 4.58 -3.58
C ILE A 40 -5.37 3.65 -2.66
N LEU A 41 -4.70 2.65 -2.08
CA LEU A 41 -5.35 1.69 -1.19
C LEU A 41 -5.77 2.32 0.13
N GLY A 42 -4.99 3.27 0.67
CA GLY A 42 -5.35 3.99 1.89
C GLY A 42 -6.65 4.77 1.70
N LEU A 43 -6.75 5.50 0.59
CA LEU A 43 -7.97 6.21 0.22
C LEU A 43 -9.14 5.26 -0.02
N LEU A 44 -8.91 4.12 -0.69
CA LEU A 44 -9.93 3.10 -0.89
C LEU A 44 -10.45 2.56 0.46
N PHE A 45 -9.57 2.17 1.37
CA PHE A 45 -9.97 1.64 2.68
C PHE A 45 -10.69 2.68 3.52
N GLY A 46 -10.24 3.94 3.49
CA GLY A 46 -10.94 5.04 4.15
C GLY A 46 -12.34 5.27 3.56
N ALA A 47 -12.48 5.27 2.24
CA ALA A 47 -13.76 5.43 1.57
C ALA A 47 -14.71 4.26 1.87
N LEU A 48 -14.22 3.02 1.83
CA LEU A 48 -15.02 1.84 2.16
C LEU A 48 -15.44 1.83 3.63
N ALA A 49 -14.56 2.25 4.55
CA ALA A 49 -14.91 2.40 5.97
C ALA A 49 -16.00 3.45 6.19
N ALA A 50 -15.94 4.58 5.47
CA ALA A 50 -16.98 5.59 5.52
C ALA A 50 -18.30 5.09 4.90
N LEU A 51 -18.24 4.38 3.77
CA LEU A 51 -19.43 3.84 3.10
C LEU A 51 -20.13 2.77 3.94
N LEU A 52 -19.39 1.93 4.68
CA LEU A 52 -19.98 0.96 5.60
C LEU A 52 -20.83 1.64 6.71
N GLN A 53 -20.55 2.90 7.08
CA GLN A 53 -21.37 3.62 8.07
C GLN A 53 -22.74 3.98 7.48
N VAL A 54 -22.80 4.17 6.15
CA VAL A 54 -24.02 4.54 5.43
C VAL A 54 -24.82 3.30 5.07
N TYR A 55 -24.14 2.21 4.70
CA TYR A 55 -24.73 0.94 4.29
C TYR A 55 -24.58 -0.11 5.41
N SER A 56 -25.27 0.12 6.53
CA SER A 56 -25.32 -0.87 7.61
C SER A 56 -25.97 -2.17 7.12
N PRO A 57 -25.56 -3.34 7.64
CA PRO A 57 -26.10 -4.63 7.20
C PRO A 57 -27.61 -4.77 7.44
N GLU A 58 -28.14 -4.10 8.47
CA GLU A 58 -29.57 -4.07 8.79
C GLU A 58 -30.37 -3.23 7.79
N ALA A 59 -29.80 -2.13 7.28
CA ALA A 59 -30.47 -1.25 6.33
C ALA A 59 -30.29 -1.69 4.87
N ASN A 60 -29.11 -2.21 4.52
CA ASN A 60 -28.80 -2.63 3.15
C ASN A 60 -27.75 -3.73 3.12
N PHE A 61 -28.20 -4.97 3.34
CA PHE A 61 -27.36 -6.16 3.33
C PHE A 61 -26.57 -6.35 2.02
N ILE A 62 -27.19 -6.09 0.87
CA ILE A 62 -26.53 -6.24 -0.44
C ILE A 62 -25.39 -5.21 -0.57
N GLY A 63 -25.65 -3.95 -0.21
CA GLY A 63 -24.64 -2.89 -0.21
C GLY A 63 -23.47 -3.22 0.70
N PHE A 64 -23.75 -3.70 1.91
CA PHE A 64 -22.74 -4.18 2.86
C PHE A 64 -21.87 -5.30 2.28
N MET A 65 -22.49 -6.31 1.64
CA MET A 65 -21.77 -7.42 1.01
C MET A 65 -20.88 -6.95 -0.15
N VAL A 66 -21.37 -6.03 -0.99
CA VAL A 66 -20.59 -5.46 -2.10
C VAL A 66 -19.38 -4.69 -1.58
N ILE A 67 -19.56 -3.83 -0.57
CA ILE A 67 -18.47 -3.04 0.02
C ILE A 67 -17.43 -3.97 0.65
N THR A 68 -17.86 -5.00 1.36
CA THR A 68 -16.97 -6.01 1.95
C THR A 68 -16.21 -6.78 0.88
N ALA A 69 -16.87 -7.17 -0.22
CA ALA A 69 -16.21 -7.84 -1.34
C ALA A 69 -15.15 -6.93 -1.99
N LEU A 70 -15.46 -5.65 -2.21
CA LEU A 70 -14.50 -4.67 -2.73
C LEU A 70 -13.28 -4.51 -1.82
N PHE A 71 -13.49 -4.51 -0.50
CA PHE A 71 -12.41 -4.49 0.47
C PHE A 71 -11.48 -5.70 0.33
N VAL A 72 -12.05 -6.91 0.27
CA VAL A 72 -11.29 -8.16 0.07
C VAL A 72 -10.51 -8.11 -1.25
N VAL A 73 -11.13 -7.67 -2.34
CA VAL A 73 -10.46 -7.49 -3.64
C VAL A 73 -9.28 -6.53 -3.52
N GLY A 74 -9.44 -5.41 -2.82
CA GLY A 74 -8.35 -4.46 -2.56
C GLY A 74 -7.18 -5.08 -1.79
N VAL A 75 -7.47 -5.85 -0.75
CA VAL A 75 -6.46 -6.59 0.05
C VAL A 75 -5.72 -7.61 -0.81
N VAL A 76 -6.42 -8.37 -1.65
CA VAL A 76 -5.81 -9.36 -2.55
C VAL A 76 -4.94 -8.66 -3.61
N ALA A 77 -5.47 -7.61 -4.23
CA ALA A 77 -4.75 -6.86 -5.26
C ALA A 77 -3.44 -6.28 -4.74
N ILE A 78 -3.44 -5.68 -3.54
CA ILE A 78 -2.21 -5.15 -2.95
C ILE A 78 -1.24 -6.26 -2.53
N SER A 79 -1.76 -7.40 -2.04
CA SER A 79 -0.92 -8.54 -1.66
C SER A 79 -0.17 -9.09 -2.87
N LEU A 80 -0.84 -9.17 -4.03
CA LEU A 80 -0.22 -9.56 -5.29
C LEU A 80 0.78 -8.51 -5.79
N ALA A 81 0.44 -7.22 -5.72
CA ALA A 81 1.36 -6.14 -6.10
C ALA A 81 2.62 -6.14 -5.21
N TYR A 82 2.45 -6.30 -3.90
CA TYR A 82 3.53 -6.41 -2.94
C TYR A 82 4.40 -7.65 -3.20
N ALA A 83 3.80 -8.83 -3.46
CA ALA A 83 4.56 -10.03 -3.78
C ALA A 83 5.45 -9.85 -5.02
N ARG A 84 4.97 -9.10 -6.02
CA ARG A 84 5.76 -8.77 -7.22
C ARG A 84 6.86 -7.74 -6.94
N LEU A 85 6.57 -6.72 -6.13
CA LEU A 85 7.49 -5.61 -5.86
C LEU A 85 8.49 -5.87 -4.74
N TYR A 86 8.21 -6.79 -3.82
CA TYR A 86 8.97 -6.98 -2.58
C TYR A 86 10.49 -7.13 -2.81
N ARG A 87 10.89 -7.83 -3.88
CA ARG A 87 12.30 -8.08 -4.20
C ARG A 87 13.04 -6.86 -4.74
N SER A 88 12.34 -5.88 -5.31
CA SER A 88 12.96 -4.65 -5.83
C SER A 88 12.99 -3.54 -4.80
N LEU A 89 12.31 -3.68 -3.66
CA LEU A 89 12.24 -2.62 -2.65
C LEU A 89 13.59 -2.37 -1.96
N PRO A 90 13.92 -1.10 -1.65
CA PRO A 90 15.05 -0.78 -0.80
C PRO A 90 14.89 -1.43 0.59
N ARG A 91 16.02 -1.72 1.24
CA ARG A 91 16.02 -2.31 2.58
C ARG A 91 15.13 -1.52 3.55
N GLY A 92 14.22 -2.23 4.21
CA GLY A 92 13.31 -1.66 5.21
C GLY A 92 12.01 -1.06 4.68
N TYR A 93 11.86 -0.84 3.37
CA TYR A 93 10.62 -0.29 2.80
C TYR A 93 9.45 -1.25 2.93
N SER A 94 9.70 -2.56 2.75
CA SER A 94 8.73 -3.61 3.04
C SER A 94 8.18 -3.51 4.47
N LYS A 95 9.06 -3.37 5.48
CA LYS A 95 8.63 -3.25 6.89
C LYS A 95 7.82 -1.98 7.13
N LYS A 96 8.17 -0.87 6.48
CA LYS A 96 7.39 0.38 6.55
C LYS A 96 5.99 0.20 5.96
N TYR A 97 5.90 -0.33 4.75
CA TYR A 97 4.64 -0.67 4.10
C TYR A 97 3.78 -1.57 4.99
N LEU A 98 4.35 -2.67 5.50
CA LEU A 98 3.62 -3.63 6.32
C LEU A 98 3.08 -3.00 7.61
N ARG A 99 3.84 -2.12 8.26
CA ARG A 99 3.38 -1.38 9.44
C ARG A 99 2.19 -0.47 9.11
N GLY A 100 2.30 0.32 8.03
CA GLY A 100 1.20 1.18 7.58
C GLY A 100 -0.04 0.39 7.21
N PHE A 101 0.15 -0.75 6.54
CA PHE A 101 -0.92 -1.66 6.12
C PHE A 101 -1.64 -2.30 7.30
N ILE A 102 -0.89 -2.90 8.24
CA ILE A 102 -1.46 -3.48 9.45
C ILE A 102 -2.19 -2.41 10.28
N LEU A 103 -1.60 -1.23 10.44
CA LEU A 103 -2.23 -0.16 11.21
C LEU A 103 -3.56 0.30 10.58
N SER A 104 -3.58 0.47 9.25
CA SER A 104 -4.81 0.79 8.51
C SER A 104 -5.87 -0.32 8.63
N LEU A 105 -5.46 -1.59 8.55
CA LEU A 105 -6.34 -2.75 8.74
C LEU A 105 -6.94 -2.80 10.15
N VAL A 106 -6.13 -2.59 11.18
CA VAL A 106 -6.59 -2.58 12.57
C VAL A 106 -7.58 -1.44 12.80
N LEU A 107 -7.31 -0.25 12.25
CA LEU A 107 -8.22 0.88 12.33
C LEU A 107 -9.53 0.63 11.55
N TYR A 108 -9.45 -0.03 10.39
CA TYR A 108 -10.64 -0.44 9.64
C TYR A 108 -11.48 -1.42 10.46
N ALA A 109 -10.87 -2.45 11.06
CA ALA A 109 -11.57 -3.41 11.91
C ALA A 109 -12.20 -2.73 13.14
N ALA A 110 -11.49 -1.78 13.77
CA ALA A 110 -12.03 -0.97 14.86
C ALA A 110 -13.21 -0.09 14.41
N ALA A 111 -13.14 0.51 13.22
CA ALA A 111 -14.22 1.29 12.63
C ALA A 111 -15.48 0.44 12.41
N VAL A 112 -15.31 -0.78 11.89
CA VAL A 112 -16.41 -1.74 11.70
C VAL A 112 -16.99 -2.19 13.04
N ALA A 113 -16.15 -2.41 14.06
CA ALA A 113 -16.64 -2.77 15.39
C ALA A 113 -17.43 -1.63 16.05
N LEU A 114 -17.01 -0.38 15.86
CA LEU A 114 -17.71 0.80 16.39
C LEU A 114 -19.09 1.01 15.75
N MET A 115 -19.27 0.62 14.47
CA MET A 115 -20.58 0.67 13.79
C MET A 115 -21.64 -0.21 14.45
N ALA A 116 -21.23 -1.31 15.08
CA ALA A 116 -22.16 -2.26 15.67
C ALA A 116 -22.81 -1.72 16.96
N VAL A 117 -22.36 -0.57 17.48
CA VAL A 117 -22.85 0.00 18.74
C VAL A 117 -23.94 1.04 18.48
N ASP A 118 -23.69 2.02 17.61
CA ASP A 118 -24.66 3.07 17.27
C ASP A 118 -24.37 3.72 15.91
N PRO A 119 -25.40 4.20 15.19
CA PRO A 119 -25.23 4.96 13.96
C PRO A 119 -24.53 6.30 14.23
N MET A 120 -23.42 6.54 13.55
CA MET A 120 -22.62 7.75 13.68
C MET A 120 -23.05 8.84 12.68
N GLY A 121 -23.02 10.11 13.13
CA GLY A 121 -23.31 11.25 12.25
C GLY A 121 -22.25 11.41 11.14
N TRP A 122 -22.64 12.07 10.04
CA TRP A 122 -21.82 12.25 8.83
C TRP A 122 -20.40 12.79 9.09
N ALA A 123 -20.25 13.73 10.03
CA ALA A 123 -18.94 14.28 10.39
C ALA A 123 -18.00 13.19 10.94
N MET A 124 -18.52 12.31 11.79
CA MET A 124 -17.75 11.22 12.38
C MET A 124 -17.43 10.14 11.34
N THR A 125 -18.36 9.86 10.43
CA THR A 125 -18.16 8.94 9.30
C THR A 125 -16.98 9.35 8.42
N VAL A 126 -16.91 10.63 8.04
CA VAL A 126 -15.79 11.16 7.26
C VAL A 126 -14.49 11.07 8.05
N LEU A 127 -14.51 11.41 9.34
CA LEU A 127 -13.33 11.40 10.19
C LEU A 127 -12.75 10.00 10.37
N ILE A 128 -13.61 8.99 10.53
CA ILE A 128 -13.23 7.57 10.56
C ILE A 128 -12.55 7.17 9.26
N GLY A 129 -13.15 7.52 8.11
CA GLY A 129 -12.54 7.24 6.81
C GLY A 129 -11.14 7.83 6.67
N LEU A 130 -10.95 9.09 7.12
CA LEU A 130 -9.65 9.75 7.13
C LEU A 130 -8.65 9.05 8.06
N VAL A 131 -9.06 8.68 9.26
CA VAL A 131 -8.23 7.97 10.25
C VAL A 131 -7.77 6.62 9.71
N VAL A 132 -8.66 5.86 9.07
CA VAL A 132 -8.34 4.57 8.44
C VAL A 132 -7.37 4.74 7.27
N ALA A 133 -7.56 5.77 6.45
CA ALA A 133 -6.70 6.05 5.30
C ALA A 133 -5.29 6.53 5.68
N ALA A 134 -5.19 7.33 6.75
CA ALA A 134 -3.99 8.09 7.08
C ALA A 134 -2.71 7.24 7.19
N PRO A 135 -2.65 6.11 7.91
CA PRO A 135 -1.43 5.33 8.02
C PRO A 135 -0.83 4.89 6.68
N LEU A 136 -1.70 4.43 5.77
CA LEU A 136 -1.26 3.89 4.48
C LEU A 136 -0.90 5.00 3.51
N CYS A 137 -1.69 6.08 3.50
CA CYS A 137 -1.39 7.29 2.73
C CYS A 137 -0.07 7.94 3.16
N LEU A 138 0.15 8.12 4.47
CA LEU A 138 1.39 8.69 5.00
C LEU A 138 2.61 7.82 4.67
N THR A 139 2.45 6.50 4.79
CA THR A 139 3.50 5.54 4.41
C THR A 139 3.80 5.65 2.92
N GLY A 140 2.77 5.70 2.07
CA GLY A 140 2.94 5.83 0.63
C GLY A 140 3.58 7.15 0.21
N ILE A 141 3.16 8.28 0.80
CA ILE A 141 3.77 9.60 0.59
C ILE A 141 5.25 9.58 0.97
N ALA A 142 5.61 8.97 2.10
CA ALA A 142 7.00 8.83 2.53
C ALA A 142 7.85 7.97 1.58
N MET A 143 7.22 7.04 0.85
CA MET A 143 7.89 6.19 -0.15
C MET A 143 8.03 6.89 -1.51
N VAL A 144 7.06 7.73 -1.89
CA VAL A 144 7.08 8.48 -3.17
C VAL A 144 8.06 9.66 -3.13
N ARG A 145 8.21 10.33 -1.98
CA ARG A 145 9.06 11.54 -1.84
C ARG A 145 10.56 11.28 -1.81
N LYS A 146 10.99 10.02 -1.85
CA LYS A 146 12.40 9.62 -1.98
C LYS A 146 12.64 9.16 -3.41
#